data_AF-A0AA39VB08-F1
#
_entry.id   AF-A0AA39VB08-F1
#
_cell.length_a   1.000
_cell.length_b   1.000
_cell.length_c   1.000
_cell.angle_alpha   90.00
_cell.angle_beta   90.00
_cell.angle_gamma   90.00
#
_symmetry.space_group_name_H-M   'P 1'
#
loop_
_entity.id
_entity.type
_entity.pdbx_description
1 polymer ?
#
loop_
_entity_poly.entity_id
_entity_poly.type
_entity_poly.pdbx_seq_one_letter_code
_entity_poly.pdbx_strand_id
1 'polypeptide(L)'
;MEFFFNCHSLMMSELAENYKYENKVSREVKRIALLNISTRQDLTLPKFWSDFDAFSMFYDGFGYDGASDYYKLIRIVKSSESWTKVTVYSLRDNTWRMIDDDFPYLLDIFHGIGTLVMGALNWIVGGRVSVFDYGNFILSFILRSKHLANF
;
A
#
# COMPACT_ATOMS: atom_id res chain seq x y z
N MET A 1 -5.62 7.85 -12.11
CA MET A 1 -6.59 6.79 -11.78
C MET A 1 -6.73 6.81 -10.26
N GLU A 2 -7.92 7.09 -9.74
CA GLU A 2 -8.19 7.07 -8.30
C GLU A 2 -8.53 5.61 -7.90
N PHE A 3 -7.87 5.09 -6.87
CA PHE A 3 -8.15 3.77 -6.32
C PHE A 3 -9.00 3.92 -5.08
N PHE A 4 -10.11 3.18 -5.01
CA PHE A 4 -11.03 3.20 -3.88
C PHE A 4 -11.02 1.87 -3.14
N PHE A 5 -10.86 1.93 -1.83
CA PHE A 5 -10.98 0.78 -0.92
C PHE A 5 -12.27 0.94 -0.12
N ASN A 6 -12.89 -0.13 0.35
CA ASN A 6 -13.95 -0.02 1.36
C ASN A 6 -13.77 -1.11 2.40
N CYS A 7 -13.55 -0.70 3.65
CA CYS A 7 -13.58 -1.58 4.80
C CYS A 7 -14.42 -0.91 5.88
N HIS A 8 -15.55 -1.51 6.25
CA HIS A 8 -16.47 -1.00 7.28
C HIS A 8 -16.81 0.50 7.12
N SER A 9 -17.21 0.93 5.92
CA SER A 9 -17.55 2.33 5.61
C SER A 9 -16.37 3.32 5.65
N LEU A 10 -15.13 2.83 5.73
CA LEU A 10 -13.94 3.65 5.56
C LEU A 10 -13.37 3.42 4.16
N MET A 11 -13.34 4.49 3.39
CA MET A 11 -12.85 4.50 2.02
C MET A 11 -11.45 5.10 1.95
N MET A 12 -10.49 4.38 1.39
CA MET A 12 -9.18 4.97 1.08
C MET A 12 -9.19 5.49 -0.36
N SER A 13 -8.66 6.69 -0.56
CA SER A 13 -8.45 7.32 -1.86
C SER A 13 -7.04 7.89 -1.97
N GLU A 14 -6.47 7.78 -3.16
CA GLU A 14 -5.18 8.38 -3.50
C GLU A 14 -5.39 9.66 -4.32
N LEU A 15 -4.87 10.78 -3.82
CA LEU A 15 -5.00 12.11 -4.40
C LEU A 15 -3.67 12.53 -5.02
N ALA A 16 -3.68 12.87 -6.31
CA ALA A 16 -2.50 13.38 -6.99
C ALA A 16 -2.33 14.89 -6.72
N GLU A 17 -1.19 15.28 -6.16
CA GLU A 17 -0.79 16.69 -6.10
C GLU A 17 0.36 16.96 -7.08
N ASN A 18 0.12 17.91 -8.00
CA ASN A 18 1.13 18.37 -8.95
C ASN A 18 2.05 19.39 -8.27
N TYR A 19 3.28 18.99 -7.93
CA TYR A 19 4.33 19.91 -7.51
C TYR A 19 5.23 20.28 -8.68
N LYS A 20 5.37 21.57 -8.96
CA LYS A 20 6.43 22.11 -9.83
C LYS A 20 7.65 22.43 -8.95
N TYR A 21 8.70 21.63 -9.06
CA TYR A 21 10.03 22.00 -8.56
C TYR A 21 10.93 22.22 -9.79
N GLU A 22 11.69 23.30 -9.79
CA GLU A 22 12.47 23.82 -10.92
C GLU A 22 13.11 22.73 -11.80
N ASN A 23 12.78 22.77 -13.11
CA ASN A 23 13.41 22.04 -14.22
C ASN A 23 13.61 20.52 -14.10
N LYS A 24 12.97 19.85 -13.13
CA LYS A 24 12.77 18.39 -13.12
C LYS A 24 11.28 18.09 -13.26
N VAL A 25 10.95 17.10 -14.09
CA VAL A 25 9.60 16.58 -14.30
C VAL A 25 8.84 16.53 -12.97
N SER A 26 7.64 17.11 -12.95
CA SER A 26 6.78 17.19 -11.76
C SER A 26 6.68 15.83 -11.07
N ARG A 27 7.14 15.75 -9.82
CA ARG A 27 6.97 14.56 -8.99
C ARG A 27 5.52 14.58 -8.49
N GLU A 28 4.69 13.66 -8.96
CA GLU A 28 3.37 13.42 -8.35
C GLU A 28 3.59 12.92 -6.93
N VAL A 29 3.38 13.80 -5.95
CA VAL A 29 3.29 13.36 -4.56
C VAL A 29 1.86 12.90 -4.37
N LYS A 30 1.69 11.59 -4.28
CA LYS A 30 0.39 11.00 -4.01
C LYS A 30 0.08 11.10 -2.52
N ARG A 31 -0.93 11.90 -2.16
CA ARG A 31 -1.48 11.92 -0.80
C ARG A 31 -2.51 10.81 -0.67
N ILE A 32 -2.65 10.29 0.54
CA ILE A 32 -3.66 9.27 0.84
C ILE A 32 -4.65 9.89 1.80
N ALA A 33 -5.94 9.75 1.49
CA ALA A 33 -7.03 10.18 2.35
C ALA A 33 -7.91 8.99 2.70
N LEU A 34 -8.37 8.95 3.94
CA LEU A 34 -9.40 8.03 4.43
C LEU A 34 -10.70 8.81 4.62
N LEU A 35 -11.75 8.43 3.91
CA LEU A 35 -13.08 9.01 3.99
C LEU A 35 -14.01 8.06 4.73
N ASN A 36 -14.52 8.50 5.89
CA ASN A 36 -15.62 7.81 6.54
C ASN A 36 -16.93 8.24 5.86
N ILE A 37 -17.50 7.37 5.04
CA ILE A 37 -18.71 7.68 4.27
C ILE A 37 -19.95 7.81 5.17
N SER A 38 -19.95 7.19 6.35
CA SER A 38 -21.07 7.25 7.30
C SER A 38 -21.10 8.56 8.07
N THR A 39 -19.94 9.12 8.43
CA THR A 39 -19.85 10.40 9.16
C THR A 39 -19.55 11.59 8.26
N ARG A 40 -19.20 11.36 7.00
CA ARG A 40 -18.73 12.39 6.04
C ARG A 40 -17.51 13.16 6.53
N GLN A 41 -16.65 12.48 7.29
CA GLN A 41 -15.37 13.02 7.75
C GLN A 41 -14.23 12.38 6.98
N ASP A 42 -13.23 13.17 6.65
CA ASP A 42 -12.00 12.71 6.04
C ASP A 42 -10.81 12.83 6.99
N LEU A 43 -9.81 12.00 6.75
CA LEU A 43 -8.51 12.04 7.39
C LEU A 43 -7.43 11.91 6.32
N THR A 44 -6.61 12.95 6.17
CA THR A 44 -5.42 12.87 5.33
C THR A 44 -4.29 12.20 6.10
N LEU A 45 -3.70 11.15 5.53
CA LEU A 45 -2.58 10.44 6.13
C LEU A 45 -1.30 11.29 6.06
N PRO A 46 -0.37 11.13 7.02
CA PRO A 46 0.94 11.75 6.94
C PRO A 46 1.64 11.34 5.66
N LYS A 47 2.45 12.26 5.12
CA LYS A 47 3.17 12.05 3.88
C LYS A 47 3.96 10.74 3.95
N PHE A 48 3.78 9.90 2.95
CA PHE A 48 4.58 8.70 2.82
C PHE A 48 6.02 9.11 2.42
N TRP A 49 6.98 8.78 3.27
CA TRP A 49 8.39 9.15 3.10
C TRP A 49 9.10 8.11 2.23
N SER A 50 9.26 8.38 0.94
CA SER A 50 10.33 7.76 0.15
C SER A 50 10.53 8.52 -1.16
N ASP A 51 11.78 8.58 -1.62
CA ASP A 51 12.14 9.07 -2.93
C ASP A 51 11.76 8.03 -3.97
N PHE A 52 10.56 8.15 -4.52
CA PHE A 52 10.13 7.31 -5.64
C PHE A 52 10.70 7.86 -6.95
N ASP A 53 11.13 6.94 -7.81
CA ASP A 53 11.31 7.26 -9.22
C ASP A 53 9.93 7.50 -9.87
N ALA A 54 9.91 8.16 -11.03
CA ALA A 54 8.67 8.49 -11.73
C ALA A 54 7.92 7.25 -12.27
N PHE A 55 8.55 6.07 -12.23
CA PHE A 55 8.03 4.82 -12.81
C PHE A 55 7.68 3.80 -11.72
N SER A 56 7.68 4.22 -10.45
CA SER A 56 7.43 3.35 -9.31
C SER A 56 5.97 2.93 -9.29
N MET A 57 5.73 1.64 -9.10
CA MET A 57 4.41 1.05 -9.00
C MET A 57 4.03 0.87 -7.53
N PHE A 58 2.77 1.13 -7.21
CA PHE A 58 2.24 1.05 -5.86
C PHE A 58 1.18 -0.05 -5.78
N TYR A 59 1.30 -0.90 -4.77
CA TYR A 59 0.35 -1.96 -4.48
C TYR A 59 -0.19 -1.73 -3.09
N ASP A 60 -1.42 -1.25 -3.02
CA ASP A 60 -2.04 -0.83 -1.77
C ASP A 60 -3.05 -1.87 -1.30
N GLY A 61 -3.11 -2.09 0.01
CA GLY A 61 -4.13 -2.89 0.65
C GLY A 61 -4.54 -2.26 1.97
N PHE A 62 -5.84 -2.07 2.17
CA PHE A 62 -6.39 -1.42 3.35
C PHE A 62 -7.32 -2.36 4.11
N GLY A 63 -7.19 -2.42 5.43
CA GLY A 63 -8.05 -3.28 6.23
C GLY A 63 -8.02 -3.02 7.73
N TYR A 64 -9.04 -3.53 8.41
CA TYR A 64 -9.17 -3.49 9.86
C TYR A 64 -8.38 -4.65 10.50
N ASP A 65 -7.49 -4.31 11.44
CA ASP A 65 -6.76 -5.27 12.27
C ASP A 65 -7.50 -5.47 13.59
N GLY A 66 -8.30 -6.53 13.68
CA GLY A 66 -9.08 -6.84 14.88
C GLY A 66 -8.25 -7.17 16.13
N ALA A 67 -6.93 -7.35 16.03
CA ALA A 67 -6.07 -7.52 17.20
C ALA A 67 -5.67 -6.18 17.83
N SER A 68 -5.45 -5.15 17.02
CA SER A 68 -5.12 -3.81 17.51
C SER A 68 -6.35 -2.91 17.65
N ASP A 69 -7.48 -3.26 17.02
CA ASP A 69 -8.69 -2.43 16.88
C ASP A 69 -8.48 -1.16 16.03
N TYR A 70 -7.46 -1.17 15.17
CA TYR A 70 -7.16 -0.06 14.27
C TYR A 70 -7.04 -0.52 12.82
N TYR A 71 -7.19 0.44 11.91
CA TYR A 71 -6.97 0.18 10.49
C TYR A 71 -5.48 0.24 10.16
N LYS A 72 -5.09 -0.61 9.21
CA LYS A 72 -3.75 -0.64 8.64
C LYS A 72 -3.85 -0.47 7.13
N LEU A 73 -2.91 0.28 6.58
CA LEU A 73 -2.67 0.40 5.16
C LEU A 73 -1.31 -0.22 4.88
N ILE A 74 -1.27 -1.18 3.96
CA ILE A 74 -0.05 -1.78 3.46
C ILE A 74 0.20 -1.20 2.09
N ARG A 75 1.42 -0.74 1.87
CA ARG A 75 1.88 -0.23 0.60
C ARG A 75 3.13 -0.97 0.21
N ILE A 76 3.07 -1.67 -0.91
CA ILE A 76 4.24 -2.27 -1.55
C ILE A 76 4.66 -1.37 -2.69
N VAL A 77 5.93 -0.99 -2.71
CA VAL A 77 6.52 -0.12 -3.72
C VAL A 77 7.47 -0.93 -4.56
N LYS A 78 7.25 -0.99 -5.87
CA LYS A 78 8.18 -1.58 -6.83
C LYS A 78 8.83 -0.47 -7.65
N SER A 79 10.14 -0.29 -7.50
CA SER A 79 10.89 0.70 -8.27
C SER A 79 11.26 0.17 -9.65
N SER A 80 11.47 1.08 -10.59
CA SER A 80 12.09 0.75 -11.89
C SER A 80 13.51 0.19 -11.75
N GLU A 81 14.21 0.51 -10.67
CA GLU A 81 15.55 0.00 -10.33
C GLU A 81 15.51 -1.39 -9.70
N SER A 82 14.36 -2.08 -9.78
CA SER A 82 14.17 -3.49 -9.39
C SER A 82 14.24 -3.79 -7.89
N TRP A 83 14.19 -2.78 -7.02
CA TRP A 83 13.96 -2.98 -5.58
C TRP A 83 12.46 -2.96 -5.25
N THR A 84 12.08 -3.70 -4.21
CA THR A 84 10.71 -3.72 -3.67
C THR A 84 10.74 -3.44 -2.17
N LYS A 85 9.87 -2.55 -1.69
CA LYS A 85 9.74 -2.23 -0.27
C LYS A 85 8.31 -2.43 0.21
N VAL A 86 8.15 -2.98 1.41
CA VAL A 86 6.85 -3.12 2.05
C VAL A 86 6.78 -2.17 3.25
N THR A 87 5.78 -1.30 3.24
CA THR A 87 5.50 -0.40 4.35
C THR A 87 4.09 -0.60 4.89
N VAL A 88 3.96 -0.39 6.19
CA VAL A 88 2.69 -0.46 6.92
C VAL A 88 2.47 0.90 7.56
N TYR A 89 1.34 1.52 7.23
CA TYR A 89 0.79 2.62 7.99
C TYR A 89 -0.21 2.06 9.00
N SER A 90 -0.06 2.48 10.25
CA SER A 90 -0.98 2.15 11.34
C SER A 90 -1.74 3.40 11.74
N LEU A 91 -3.07 3.33 11.68
CA LEU A 91 -3.94 4.43 12.10
C LEU A 91 -3.83 4.70 13.61
N ARG A 92 -3.47 3.66 14.38
CA ARG A 92 -3.25 3.75 15.82
C ARG A 92 -2.18 4.78 16.18
N ASP A 93 -1.03 4.65 15.54
CA ASP A 93 0.17 5.41 15.87
C ASP A 93 0.35 6.60 14.93
N ASN A 94 -0.46 6.68 13.87
CA ASN A 94 -0.38 7.68 12.81
C ASN A 94 1.02 7.74 12.18
N THR A 95 1.63 6.58 11.93
CA THR A 95 2.99 6.47 11.41
C THR A 95 3.12 5.39 10.35
N TRP A 96 4.02 5.65 9.40
CA TRP A 96 4.53 4.66 8.46
C TRP A 96 5.72 3.91 9.07
N ARG A 97 5.74 2.58 8.93
CA ARG A 97 6.84 1.71 9.33
C ARG A 97 7.22 0.81 8.16
N MET A 98 8.52 0.62 7.96
CA MET A 98 9.04 -0.37 7.02
C MET A 98 9.16 -1.71 7.75
N ILE A 99 8.74 -2.79 7.11
CA ILE A 99 8.70 -4.11 7.75
C ILE A 99 9.62 -5.13 7.09
N ASP A 100 10.05 -4.89 5.84
CA ASP A 100 10.99 -5.75 5.15
C ASP A 100 11.69 -5.00 4.00
N ASP A 101 12.99 -5.24 3.87
CA ASP A 101 13.84 -4.74 2.78
C ASP A 101 14.04 -5.81 1.68
N ASP A 102 13.80 -7.09 1.98
CA ASP A 102 14.01 -8.22 1.08
C ASP A 102 12.68 -8.88 0.71
N PHE A 103 11.87 -8.20 -0.10
CA PHE A 103 10.63 -8.75 -0.65
C PHE A 103 10.91 -9.56 -1.93
N PRO A 104 10.84 -10.90 -1.92
CA PRO A 104 11.42 -11.74 -2.98
C PRO A 104 10.43 -12.08 -4.11
N TYR A 105 9.29 -11.39 -4.21
CA TYR A 105 8.24 -11.72 -5.18
C TYR A 105 8.12 -10.65 -6.27
N LEU A 106 7.95 -11.08 -7.52
CA LEU A 106 7.67 -10.19 -8.64
C LEU A 106 6.20 -9.77 -8.59
N LEU A 107 5.94 -8.50 -8.32
CA LEU A 107 4.58 -7.97 -8.38
C LEU A 107 4.16 -7.81 -9.85
N ASP A 108 2.95 -8.29 -10.16
CA ASP A 108 2.36 -8.20 -11.49
C ASP A 108 1.93 -6.75 -11.78
N ILE A 109 2.16 -6.29 -13.01
CA ILE A 109 1.90 -4.91 -13.44
C ILE A 109 0.39 -4.61 -13.46
N PHE A 110 -0.46 -5.63 -13.54
CA PHE A 110 -1.90 -5.47 -13.73
C PHE A 110 -2.73 -5.51 -12.43
N HIS A 111 -2.16 -5.98 -11.32
CA HIS A 111 -2.92 -6.29 -10.10
C HIS A 111 -2.38 -5.55 -8.86
N GLY A 112 -2.59 -4.22 -8.86
CA GLY A 112 -2.15 -3.30 -7.80
C GLY A 112 -2.94 -3.32 -6.48
N ILE A 113 -4.09 -4.00 -6.42
CA ILE A 113 -5.06 -3.81 -5.32
C ILE A 113 -5.10 -5.04 -4.43
N GLY A 114 -4.78 -4.84 -3.15
CA GLY A 114 -4.87 -5.85 -2.10
C GLY A 114 -6.32 -6.06 -1.66
N THR A 115 -6.80 -7.29 -1.75
CA THR A 115 -8.16 -7.65 -1.33
C THR A 115 -8.16 -8.23 0.07
N LEU A 116 -8.93 -7.63 0.98
CA LEU A 116 -9.10 -8.11 2.34
C LEU A 116 -10.03 -9.33 2.38
N VAL A 117 -9.49 -10.49 2.77
CA VAL A 117 -10.24 -11.74 2.96
C VAL A 117 -9.85 -12.35 4.29
N MET A 118 -10.82 -12.56 5.18
CA MET A 118 -10.64 -13.26 6.46
C MET A 118 -9.48 -12.71 7.34
N GLY A 119 -9.27 -11.39 7.34
CA GLY A 119 -8.23 -10.74 8.15
C GLY A 119 -6.82 -10.77 7.53
N ALA A 120 -6.70 -11.15 6.26
CA ALA A 120 -5.48 -11.02 5.48
C ALA A 120 -5.73 -10.20 4.20
N LEU A 121 -4.77 -9.36 3.82
CA LEU A 121 -4.75 -8.70 2.53
C LEU A 121 -4.08 -9.61 1.51
N ASN A 122 -4.67 -9.74 0.33
CA ASN A 122 -4.23 -10.69 -0.70
C ASN A 122 -3.96 -9.98 -2.01
N TRP A 123 -2.82 -10.29 -2.63
CA TRP A 123 -2.44 -9.80 -3.96
C TRP A 123 -2.10 -10.98 -4.86
N ILE A 124 -2.41 -10.84 -6.15
CA ILE A 124 -1.92 -11.76 -7.18
C ILE A 124 -0.51 -11.30 -7.55
N VAL A 125 0.46 -12.19 -7.46
CA VAL A 125 1.87 -11.91 -7.73
C VAL A 125 2.46 -12.97 -8.65
N GLY A 126 3.50 -12.62 -9.40
CA GLY A 126 4.28 -13.53 -10.22
C GLY A 126 5.33 -14.31 -9.40
N GLY A 127 5.87 -15.37 -10.02
CA GLY A 127 6.93 -16.20 -9.44
C GLY A 127 8.25 -15.45 -9.20
N ARG A 128 9.19 -16.13 -8.53
CA ARG A 128 10.47 -15.53 -8.09
C ARG A 128 11.56 -15.42 -9.16
N VAL A 129 11.42 -16.10 -10.32
CA VAL A 129 12.59 -16.46 -11.15
C VAL A 129 12.64 -15.79 -12.53
N SER A 130 11.51 -15.38 -13.13
CA SER A 130 11.54 -14.50 -14.32
C SER A 130 10.17 -13.93 -14.67
N VAL A 131 10.14 -12.87 -15.47
CA VAL A 131 8.92 -12.28 -16.07
C VAL A 131 8.20 -13.27 -17.02
N PHE A 132 8.83 -14.40 -17.33
CA PHE A 132 8.34 -15.44 -18.24
C PHE A 132 7.87 -16.71 -17.51
N ASP A 133 7.96 -16.75 -16.17
CA ASP A 133 7.45 -17.84 -15.35
C ASP A 133 6.02 -17.51 -14.91
N TYR A 134 5.05 -17.97 -15.71
CA TYR A 134 3.62 -17.62 -15.63
C TYR A 134 2.85 -18.21 -14.43
N GLY A 135 3.54 -18.50 -13.31
CA GLY A 135 2.88 -18.91 -12.08
C GLY A 135 2.22 -17.72 -11.40
N ASN A 136 0.88 -17.69 -11.38
CA ASN A 136 0.14 -16.77 -10.52
C ASN A 136 0.11 -17.32 -9.10
N PHE A 137 0.70 -16.58 -8.17
CA PHE A 137 0.67 -16.87 -6.74
C PHE A 137 -0.25 -15.88 -6.03
N ILE A 138 -0.78 -16.30 -4.89
CA ILE A 138 -1.44 -15.39 -3.96
C ILE A 138 -0.46 -15.08 -2.84
N LEU A 139 -0.07 -13.81 -2.74
CA LEU A 139 0.62 -13.31 -1.58
C LEU A 139 -0.41 -12.83 -0.56
N SER A 140 -0.34 -13.37 0.65
CA SER A 140 -1.20 -12.97 1.76
C SER A 140 -0.40 -12.26 2.85
N PHE A 141 -0.89 -11.11 3.29
CA PHE A 141 -0.38 -10.42 4.46
C PHE A 141 -1.42 -10.49 5.59
N ILE A 142 -1.06 -11.15 6.69
CA ILE A 142 -1.94 -11.33 7.84
C ILE A 142 -1.88 -10.09 8.73
N LEU A 143 -2.99 -9.35 8.85
CA LEU A 143 -3.04 -8.11 9.63
C LEU A 143 -2.85 -8.34 11.14
N ARG A 144 -3.41 -9.44 11.65
CA ARG A 144 -3.40 -9.83 13.07
C ARG A 144 -2.09 -10.45 13.58
N SER A 145 -1.00 -10.41 12.81
CA SER A 145 0.23 -11.10 13.17
C SER A 145 0.84 -10.50 14.45
N LYS A 146 1.22 -11.36 15.42
CA LYS A 146 1.88 -10.91 16.66
C LYS A 146 3.22 -10.21 16.40
N HIS A 147 3.89 -10.53 15.29
CA HIS A 147 5.09 -9.82 14.85
C HIS A 147 4.82 -8.36 14.45
N LEU A 148 3.54 -8.02 14.21
CA LEU A 148 3.05 -6.68 13.88
C LEU A 148 2.31 -6.02 15.05
N ALA A 149 2.30 -6.61 16.25
CA ALA A 149 1.62 -6.01 17.41
C ALA A 149 2.29 -4.70 17.86
N ASN A 150 3.58 -4.54 17.50
CA ASN A 150 4.37 -3.32 17.70
C ASN A 150 4.45 -2.45 16.43
N PHE A 151 3.67 -2.79 15.38
CA PHE A 151 3.65 -2.12 14.07
C PHE A 151 2.26 -1.57 13.71
#